data_AF-A0A941EL05-F1
#
_entry.id   AF-A0A941EL05-F1
#
_cell.length_a   1.000
_cell.length_b   1.000
_cell.length_c   1.000
_cell.angle_alpha   90.00
_cell.angle_beta   90.00
_cell.angle_gamma   90.00
#
_symmetry.space_group_name_H-M   'P 1'
#
loop_
_entity.id
_entity.type
_entity.pdbx_description
1 polymer ?
#
loop_
_entity_poly.entity_id
_entity_poly.type
_entity_poly.pdbx_seq_one_letter_code
_entity_poly.pdbx_strand_id
1 'polypeptide(L)'
;MEQRPSDPSQPYDEQPGPYEAPTRSRGGASVPQYGGQDPYAGGQQPYYGQPYPPQAPPPKKKRGAKIAGFGCLGVVALVVLIVVAAAVGSKNNTTVNTTAANTPAAAGKSAAGAGSKAAGLGDTIEVTDVAGDKLAVTLKKVDASPHATSGFESPDSGDQYYAAQFEIKDVGGKAWSDSPSNCVVVKDAKGQTFQSTIVSAISSGPMMADTANLAAGDSTLGWIVFEVPKGDKVTTVQFTPLSGMDDDTAQWKLS
;
A
#
# COMPACT_ATOMS: atom_id res chain seq x y z
N MET A 1 0.86 53.82 -56.88
CA MET A 1 1.60 52.53 -56.98
C MET A 1 2.44 52.37 -55.71
N GLU A 2 1.78 52.48 -54.55
CA GLU A 2 1.15 51.38 -53.78
C GLU A 2 2.22 50.67 -52.95
N GLN A 3 2.52 51.20 -51.77
CA GLN A 3 1.91 50.87 -50.47
C GLN A 3 2.43 49.55 -49.89
N ARG A 4 3.31 49.71 -48.91
CA ARG A 4 3.85 48.69 -48.02
C ARG A 4 2.94 48.60 -46.78
N PRO A 5 2.36 47.45 -46.43
CA PRO A 5 1.75 47.26 -45.13
C PRO A 5 2.77 46.75 -44.12
N SER A 6 2.86 47.52 -43.04
CA SER A 6 3.44 47.18 -41.74
C SER A 6 2.55 46.18 -40.99
N ASP A 7 3.17 45.17 -40.40
CA ASP A 7 2.61 44.26 -39.41
C ASP A 7 2.65 44.91 -38.01
N PRO A 8 1.53 44.99 -37.27
CA PRO A 8 1.53 45.32 -35.85
C PRO A 8 0.99 44.17 -34.97
N SER A 9 1.87 43.68 -34.08
CA SER A 9 1.68 43.42 -32.63
C SER A 9 0.26 43.28 -32.02
N GLN A 10 -0.06 42.07 -31.50
CA GLN A 10 -0.51 41.63 -30.12
C GLN A 10 -1.61 42.45 -29.35
N PRO A 11 -2.26 42.02 -28.20
CA PRO A 11 -2.49 40.73 -27.48
C PRO A 11 -3.92 40.57 -26.80
N TYR A 12 -4.09 39.50 -25.97
CA TYR A 12 -4.99 39.26 -24.79
C TYR A 12 -6.35 38.51 -24.86
N ASP A 13 -6.40 37.43 -24.04
CA ASP A 13 -7.44 36.79 -23.21
C ASP A 13 -8.93 36.73 -23.61
N GLU A 14 -9.54 35.53 -23.50
CA GLU A 14 -10.88 35.38 -22.90
C GLU A 14 -11.22 33.93 -22.43
N GLN A 15 -11.84 33.90 -21.27
CA GLN A 15 -12.27 32.78 -20.40
C GLN A 15 -13.51 32.05 -20.93
N PRO A 16 -13.67 30.71 -20.80
CA PRO A 16 -14.93 30.06 -21.16
C PRO A 16 -15.99 30.21 -20.04
N GLY A 17 -17.12 30.83 -20.40
CA GLY A 17 -18.35 30.90 -19.60
C GLY A 17 -19.16 29.59 -19.58
N PRO A 18 -20.28 29.54 -18.84
CA PRO A 18 -20.93 28.31 -18.39
C PRO A 18 -21.72 27.60 -19.51
N TYR A 19 -21.73 26.27 -19.44
CA TYR A 19 -22.51 25.40 -20.30
C TYR A 19 -24.01 25.52 -19.97
N GLU A 20 -24.81 25.99 -20.94
CA GLU A 20 -26.27 25.86 -20.91
C GLU A 20 -26.71 24.54 -21.55
N ALA A 21 -27.64 23.85 -20.91
CA ALA A 21 -28.21 22.58 -21.37
C ALA A 21 -29.23 22.79 -22.52
N PRO A 22 -29.29 21.92 -23.54
CA PRO A 22 -30.27 22.06 -24.60
C PRO A 22 -31.65 21.50 -24.20
N THR A 23 -32.67 22.35 -24.32
CA THR A 23 -34.09 22.00 -24.25
C THR A 23 -34.54 21.33 -25.56
N ARG A 24 -35.30 20.23 -25.46
CA ARG A 24 -35.90 19.55 -26.62
C ARG A 24 -37.18 20.26 -27.04
N SER A 25 -37.18 20.79 -28.26
CA SER A 25 -38.38 21.27 -28.97
C SER A 25 -39.00 20.18 -29.84
N ARG A 26 -40.31 20.35 -30.07
CA ARG A 26 -41.32 19.40 -30.54
C ARG A 26 -41.58 19.54 -32.04
N GLY A 27 -41.85 18.42 -32.72
CA GLY A 27 -42.43 18.32 -34.08
C GLY A 27 -41.59 17.38 -34.95
N GLY A 28 -42.10 16.35 -35.63
CA GLY A 28 -43.45 15.96 -36.00
C GLY A 28 -43.37 15.37 -37.40
N ALA A 29 -43.43 14.05 -37.55
CA ALA A 29 -43.63 13.38 -38.83
C ALA A 29 -44.27 12.00 -38.61
N SER A 30 -45.38 11.81 -39.31
CA SER A 30 -46.32 10.69 -39.29
C SER A 30 -45.81 9.45 -40.02
N VAL A 31 -46.10 8.27 -39.46
CA VAL A 31 -46.07 6.97 -40.17
C VAL A 31 -47.40 6.24 -39.98
N PRO A 32 -47.91 5.54 -41.01
CA PRO A 32 -49.30 5.08 -41.06
C PRO A 32 -49.55 3.77 -40.30
N GLN A 33 -50.75 3.70 -39.72
CA GLN A 33 -51.33 2.60 -38.96
C GLN A 33 -51.96 1.55 -39.91
N TYR A 34 -51.79 0.26 -39.62
CA TYR A 34 -52.72 -0.79 -40.07
C TYR A 34 -52.88 -1.90 -39.00
N GLY A 35 -54.14 -2.08 -38.55
CA GLY A 35 -54.75 -3.26 -37.87
C GLY A 35 -54.11 -3.73 -36.56
N GLY A 36 -54.74 -3.75 -35.38
CA GLY A 36 -56.15 -3.92 -35.05
C GLY A 36 -56.38 -5.30 -34.42
N GLN A 37 -56.24 -5.43 -33.10
CA GLN A 37 -56.86 -6.46 -32.24
C GLN A 37 -56.65 -6.13 -30.74
N ASP A 38 -57.70 -5.63 -30.09
CA ASP A 38 -57.98 -5.83 -28.65
C ASP A 38 -58.71 -7.21 -28.51
N PRO A 39 -58.88 -7.87 -27.33
CA PRO A 39 -58.96 -7.26 -25.99
C PRO A 39 -58.56 -8.14 -24.75
N TYR A 40 -58.59 -7.49 -23.57
CA TYR A 40 -58.77 -8.03 -22.20
C TYR A 40 -57.59 -8.62 -21.39
N ALA A 41 -57.38 -7.94 -20.26
CA ALA A 41 -57.26 -8.46 -18.89
C ALA A 41 -56.02 -9.29 -18.51
N GLY A 42 -55.13 -8.67 -17.72
CA GLY A 42 -54.14 -9.37 -16.93
C GLY A 42 -53.47 -8.44 -15.93
N GLY A 43 -53.80 -8.58 -14.64
CA GLY A 43 -53.28 -7.76 -13.56
C GLY A 43 -51.76 -7.88 -13.38
N GLN A 44 -51.16 -6.79 -12.89
CA GLN A 44 -49.78 -6.75 -12.42
C GLN A 44 -49.64 -7.68 -11.19
N GLN A 45 -48.86 -8.76 -11.31
CA GLN A 45 -48.44 -9.58 -10.17
C GLN A 45 -47.07 -9.09 -9.68
N PRO A 46 -46.91 -8.71 -8.40
CA PRO A 46 -45.60 -8.37 -7.84
C PRO A 46 -44.73 -9.63 -7.70
N TYR A 47 -43.51 -9.54 -8.23
CA TYR A 47 -42.48 -10.57 -8.15
C TYR A 47 -42.00 -10.74 -6.69
N TYR A 48 -42.57 -11.72 -5.98
CA TYR A 48 -42.05 -12.17 -4.69
C TYR A 48 -40.85 -13.09 -4.91
N GLY A 49 -39.69 -12.68 -4.38
CA GLY A 49 -38.49 -13.50 -4.31
C GLY A 49 -38.72 -14.76 -3.48
N GLN A 50 -38.19 -15.89 -3.95
CA GLN A 50 -38.23 -17.17 -3.26
C GLN A 50 -37.32 -17.11 -2.00
N PRO A 51 -37.78 -17.55 -0.82
CA PRO A 51 -36.89 -17.69 0.33
C PRO A 51 -35.92 -18.86 0.12
N TYR A 52 -34.64 -18.61 0.38
CA TYR A 52 -33.60 -19.64 0.35
C TYR A 52 -33.91 -20.72 1.41
N PRO A 53 -33.81 -22.02 1.08
CA PRO A 53 -33.93 -23.06 2.10
C PRO A 53 -32.77 -22.95 3.10
N PRO A 54 -33.01 -23.19 4.40
CA PRO A 54 -31.96 -23.15 5.41
C PRO A 54 -30.90 -24.23 5.12
N GLN A 55 -29.64 -23.82 5.04
CA GLN A 55 -28.51 -24.74 4.94
C GLN A 55 -28.41 -25.55 6.24
N ALA A 56 -28.37 -26.88 6.12
CA ALA A 56 -28.15 -27.77 7.26
C ALA A 56 -26.76 -27.49 7.86
N PRO A 57 -26.63 -27.42 9.20
CA PRO A 57 -25.33 -27.21 9.83
C PRO A 57 -24.39 -28.40 9.52
N PRO A 58 -23.10 -28.15 9.30
CA PRO A 58 -22.15 -29.22 9.03
C PRO A 58 -22.07 -30.20 10.21
N PRO A 59 -21.90 -31.52 9.95
CA PRO A 59 -21.85 -32.51 11.02
C PRO A 59 -20.67 -32.25 11.95
N LYS A 60 -20.95 -32.10 13.25
CA LYS A 60 -19.94 -31.99 14.30
C LYS A 60 -19.20 -33.32 14.43
N LYS A 61 -17.99 -33.41 13.89
CA LYS A 61 -17.09 -34.55 14.14
C LYS A 61 -16.71 -34.56 15.62
N LYS A 62 -17.12 -35.62 16.33
CA LYS A 62 -16.70 -35.88 17.70
C LYS A 62 -15.47 -36.80 17.72
N ARG A 63 -14.55 -36.41 18.62
CA ARG A 63 -13.57 -37.22 19.37
C ARG A 63 -12.38 -37.80 18.59
N GLY A 64 -11.25 -37.11 18.75
CA GLY A 64 -10.26 -37.48 19.77
C GLY A 64 -9.27 -38.59 19.41
N ALA A 65 -7.99 -38.23 19.32
CA ALA A 65 -6.87 -39.06 19.79
C ALA A 65 -5.66 -38.15 20.05
N LYS A 66 -5.04 -38.36 21.22
CA LYS A 66 -3.82 -37.70 21.68
C LYS A 66 -2.66 -38.08 20.75
N ILE A 67 -2.00 -37.11 20.14
CA ILE A 67 -0.63 -37.33 19.65
C ILE A 67 0.30 -36.74 20.70
N ALA A 68 0.69 -37.63 21.60
CA ALA A 68 1.79 -37.42 22.52
C ALA A 68 3.12 -37.46 21.74
N GLY A 69 3.97 -36.48 22.01
CA GLY A 69 5.42 -36.63 22.10
C GLY A 69 6.19 -37.13 20.87
N PHE A 70 6.69 -36.19 20.07
CA PHE A 70 8.03 -36.26 19.46
C PHE A 70 8.70 -34.88 19.51
N GLY A 71 8.71 -34.29 20.71
CA GLY A 71 9.66 -33.23 21.07
C GLY A 71 11.02 -33.85 21.37
N CYS A 72 12.09 -33.15 20.97
CA CYS A 72 13.51 -33.40 21.28
C CYS A 72 14.33 -34.42 20.47
N LEU A 73 13.78 -35.41 19.75
CA LEU A 73 14.64 -36.33 18.96
C LEU A 73 14.93 -35.84 17.52
N GLY A 74 14.01 -35.12 16.88
CA GLY A 74 14.22 -34.56 15.54
C GLY A 74 15.18 -33.36 15.53
N VAL A 75 15.19 -32.57 16.61
CA VAL A 75 16.05 -31.37 16.73
C VAL A 75 17.51 -31.74 16.96
N VAL A 76 17.79 -32.81 17.71
CA VAL A 76 19.18 -33.26 17.96
C VAL A 76 19.82 -33.84 16.69
N ALA A 77 19.07 -34.57 15.85
CA ALA A 77 19.57 -35.07 14.58
C ALA A 77 19.90 -33.94 13.58
N LEU A 78 19.09 -32.87 13.56
CA LEU A 78 19.30 -31.70 12.71
C LEU A 78 20.54 -30.89 13.14
N VAL A 79 20.77 -30.71 14.45
CA VAL A 79 21.93 -29.96 14.97
C VAL A 79 23.25 -30.70 14.73
N VAL A 80 23.28 -32.04 14.82
CA VAL A 80 24.49 -32.82 14.54
C VAL A 80 24.90 -32.74 13.05
N LEU A 81 23.94 -32.70 12.13
CA LEU A 81 24.22 -32.55 10.69
C LEU A 81 24.83 -31.17 10.35
N ILE A 82 24.41 -30.10 11.02
CA ILE A 82 24.95 -28.75 10.78
C ILE A 82 26.40 -28.63 11.29
N VAL A 83 26.75 -29.27 12.41
CA VAL A 83 28.12 -29.21 12.97
C VAL A 83 29.13 -29.97 12.12
N VAL A 84 28.74 -31.06 11.46
CA VAL A 84 29.65 -31.84 10.59
C VAL A 84 29.92 -31.13 9.25
N ALA A 85 28.99 -30.31 8.75
CA ALA A 85 29.18 -29.56 7.51
C ALA A 85 30.13 -28.34 7.66
N ALA A 86 30.37 -27.84 8.88
CA ALA A 86 31.22 -26.67 9.13
C ALA A 86 32.70 -27.00 9.38
N ALA A 87 33.11 -28.27 9.38
CA ALA A 87 34.46 -28.70 9.78
C ALA A 87 35.39 -29.14 8.63
N VAL A 88 34.99 -29.06 7.37
CA VAL A 88 35.87 -29.38 6.22
C VAL A 88 35.89 -28.24 5.22
N GLY A 89 36.77 -27.28 5.45
CA GLY A 89 36.97 -26.15 4.55
C GLY A 89 38.07 -25.20 5.00
N SER A 90 39.31 -25.69 5.10
CA SER A 90 40.47 -24.82 5.27
C SER A 90 41.71 -25.42 4.63
N LYS A 91 42.53 -24.51 4.05
CA LYS A 91 43.73 -24.66 3.21
C LYS A 91 43.34 -24.72 1.72
N ASN A 92 43.85 -23.86 0.82
CA ASN A 92 45.26 -23.58 0.59
C ASN A 92 45.50 -22.14 0.11
N ASN A 93 46.60 -21.58 0.61
CA ASN A 93 47.26 -20.36 0.15
C ASN A 93 47.92 -20.66 -1.21
N THR A 94 47.67 -19.85 -2.24
CA THR A 94 48.50 -19.86 -3.47
C THR A 94 48.71 -18.42 -3.91
N THR A 95 49.89 -17.94 -3.53
CA THR A 95 50.55 -16.78 -4.09
C THR A 95 50.69 -16.97 -5.60
N VAL A 96 50.08 -16.08 -6.39
CA VAL A 96 50.53 -15.82 -7.75
C VAL A 96 50.80 -14.33 -7.86
N ASN A 97 52.08 -14.03 -7.94
CA ASN A 97 52.63 -12.71 -8.12
C ASN A 97 52.63 -12.42 -9.63
N THR A 98 51.76 -11.54 -10.11
CA THR A 98 51.85 -11.01 -11.48
C THR A 98 51.85 -9.49 -11.41
N THR A 99 53.03 -8.93 -11.68
CA THR A 99 53.29 -7.50 -11.79
C THR A 99 52.97 -7.00 -13.20
N ALA A 100 52.22 -5.88 -13.27
CA ALA A 100 52.25 -4.78 -14.26
C ALA A 100 50.81 -4.27 -14.52
N ALA A 101 50.47 -2.99 -14.59
CA ALA A 101 51.16 -1.73 -14.38
C ALA A 101 50.09 -0.62 -14.25
N ASN A 102 50.49 0.48 -13.61
CA ASN A 102 49.75 1.69 -13.25
C ASN A 102 48.84 2.32 -14.32
N THR A 103 47.67 2.82 -13.89
CA THR A 103 47.22 4.22 -14.11
C THR A 103 46.19 4.59 -13.02
N PRO A 104 46.25 5.79 -12.39
CA PRO A 104 45.46 6.14 -11.22
C PRO A 104 44.12 6.78 -11.61
N ALA A 105 43.00 6.20 -11.18
CA ALA A 105 41.69 6.86 -11.21
C ALA A 105 41.27 7.26 -9.79
N ALA A 106 40.85 8.52 -9.69
CA ALA A 106 40.64 9.29 -8.49
C ALA A 106 39.77 8.63 -7.41
N ALA A 107 40.14 8.90 -6.17
CA ALA A 107 39.46 8.54 -4.94
C ALA A 107 38.00 9.01 -4.92
N GLY A 108 37.06 8.09 -5.13
CA GLY A 108 35.75 8.17 -4.51
C GLY A 108 35.90 7.75 -3.06
N LYS A 109 35.95 8.74 -2.17
CA LYS A 109 35.95 8.55 -0.71
C LYS A 109 34.66 7.80 -0.33
N SER A 110 34.72 6.48 -0.27
CA SER A 110 33.71 5.67 0.41
C SER A 110 33.79 6.05 1.88
N ALA A 111 32.87 6.93 2.31
CA ALA A 111 32.69 7.27 3.70
C ALA A 111 32.02 6.07 4.40
N ALA A 112 32.82 5.05 4.68
CA ALA A 112 32.50 4.08 5.70
C ALA A 112 32.54 4.79 7.07
N GLY A 113 31.40 4.79 7.77
CA GLY A 113 31.37 4.89 9.23
C GLY A 113 31.23 6.28 9.84
N ALA A 114 30.16 7.02 9.49
CA ALA A 114 29.45 7.79 10.51
C ALA A 114 28.27 6.91 10.95
N GLY A 115 28.14 6.61 12.24
CA GLY A 115 27.00 5.85 12.73
C GLY A 115 25.72 6.51 12.24
N SER A 116 25.00 5.85 11.32
CA SER A 116 23.82 6.43 10.70
C SER A 116 22.78 6.64 11.79
N LYS A 117 22.50 7.91 12.12
CA LYS A 117 21.39 8.27 12.99
C LYS A 117 20.13 7.57 12.44
N ALA A 118 19.36 6.93 13.32
CA ALA A 118 18.09 6.34 12.91
C ALA A 118 17.19 7.42 12.28
N ALA A 119 16.58 7.09 11.14
CA ALA A 119 15.60 7.94 10.49
C ALA A 119 14.42 8.19 11.44
N GLY A 120 13.88 9.40 11.42
CA GLY A 120 12.75 9.83 12.23
C GLY A 120 11.64 10.46 11.41
N LEU A 121 10.64 11.00 12.10
CA LEU A 121 9.50 11.67 11.46
C LEU A 121 9.97 12.75 10.46
N GLY A 122 9.46 12.68 9.23
CA GLY A 122 9.80 13.58 8.12
C GLY A 122 10.91 13.08 7.21
N ASP A 123 11.70 12.09 7.62
CA ASP A 123 12.78 11.54 6.78
C ASP A 123 12.22 10.64 5.68
N THR A 124 12.86 10.68 4.50
CA THR A 124 12.56 9.82 3.36
C THR A 124 13.57 8.67 3.32
N ILE A 125 13.07 7.45 3.06
CA ILE A 125 13.89 6.25 2.88
C ILE A 125 13.51 5.63 1.54
N GLU A 126 14.52 5.30 0.73
CA GLU A 126 14.33 4.53 -0.49
C GLU A 126 14.31 3.03 -0.16
N VAL A 127 13.33 2.31 -0.70
CA VAL A 127 13.24 0.85 -0.64
C VAL A 127 13.13 0.29 -2.05
N THR A 128 13.67 -0.90 -2.25
CA THR A 128 13.57 -1.64 -3.52
C THR A 128 12.90 -2.97 -3.26
N ASP A 129 11.88 -3.31 -4.05
CA ASP A 129 11.26 -4.63 -3.94
C ASP A 129 12.06 -5.72 -4.69
N VAL A 130 11.71 -6.99 -4.48
CA VAL A 130 12.34 -8.14 -5.16
C VAL A 130 12.18 -8.13 -6.68
N ALA A 131 11.18 -7.41 -7.23
CA ALA A 131 10.99 -7.23 -8.67
C ALA A 131 11.89 -6.10 -9.23
N GLY A 132 12.50 -5.30 -8.35
CA GLY A 132 13.38 -4.18 -8.68
C GLY A 132 12.67 -2.83 -8.75
N ASP A 133 11.39 -2.75 -8.36
CA ASP A 133 10.65 -1.49 -8.26
C ASP A 133 11.21 -0.67 -7.08
N LYS A 134 11.29 0.65 -7.24
CA LYS A 134 11.95 1.55 -6.29
C LYS A 134 10.99 2.60 -5.79
N LEU A 135 10.86 2.69 -4.48
CA LEU A 135 9.98 3.66 -3.83
C LEU A 135 10.80 4.58 -2.93
N ALA A 136 10.51 5.88 -2.97
CA ALA A 136 10.90 6.82 -1.94
C ALA A 136 9.72 7.00 -0.98
N VAL A 137 9.85 6.50 0.24
CA VAL A 137 8.79 6.49 1.26
C VAL A 137 9.13 7.49 2.34
N THR A 138 8.17 8.35 2.70
CA THR A 138 8.34 9.38 3.74
C THR A 138 7.26 9.24 4.79
N LEU A 139 7.64 9.10 6.06
CA LEU A 139 6.72 9.21 7.18
C LEU A 139 6.47 10.69 7.49
N LYS A 140 5.33 11.24 7.05
CA LYS A 140 5.06 12.69 7.12
C LYS A 140 4.59 13.14 8.49
N LYS A 141 3.64 12.41 9.08
CA LYS A 141 2.97 12.75 10.34
C LYS A 141 2.56 11.50 11.07
N VAL A 142 2.33 11.64 12.37
CA VAL A 142 1.69 10.64 13.22
C VAL A 142 0.60 11.31 14.04
N ASP A 143 -0.48 10.57 14.27
CA ASP A 143 -1.55 10.95 15.19
C ASP A 143 -1.70 9.81 16.20
N ALA A 144 -1.47 10.11 17.47
CA ALA A 144 -1.45 9.11 18.53
C ALA A 144 -2.84 8.71 19.02
N SER A 145 -3.89 9.45 18.65
CA SER A 145 -5.26 9.19 19.09
C SER A 145 -6.30 9.78 18.13
N PRO A 146 -6.27 9.45 16.82
CA PRO A 146 -7.34 9.84 15.92
C PRO A 146 -8.66 9.18 16.34
N HIS A 147 -9.78 9.74 15.90
CA HIS A 147 -11.08 9.11 16.03
C HIS A 147 -11.73 8.90 14.66
N ALA A 148 -12.50 7.82 14.53
CA ALA A 148 -13.30 7.61 13.33
C ALA A 148 -14.39 8.69 13.24
N THR A 149 -14.65 9.17 12.02
CA THR A 149 -15.66 10.22 11.79
C THR A 149 -17.03 9.66 11.38
N SER A 150 -17.09 8.37 11.01
CA SER A 150 -18.31 7.69 10.59
C SER A 150 -19.30 7.46 11.74
N GLY A 151 -18.80 7.36 12.98
CA GLY A 151 -19.61 7.03 14.17
C GLY A 151 -20.02 5.57 14.29
N PHE A 152 -19.66 4.72 13.31
CA PHE A 152 -19.96 3.29 13.29
C PHE A 152 -18.74 2.40 13.57
N GLU A 153 -17.55 3.00 13.54
CA GLU A 153 -16.27 2.32 13.75
C GLU A 153 -15.63 2.82 15.05
N SER A 154 -15.11 1.91 15.84
CA SER A 154 -14.37 2.19 17.07
C SER A 154 -13.29 1.13 17.25
N PRO A 155 -12.16 1.46 17.89
CA PRO A 155 -11.16 0.46 18.24
C PRO A 155 -11.78 -0.65 19.10
N ASP A 156 -11.17 -1.82 19.07
CA ASP A 156 -11.48 -2.90 19.97
C ASP A 156 -11.38 -2.48 21.44
N SER A 157 -12.10 -3.19 22.30
CA SER A 157 -12.15 -2.86 23.72
C SER A 157 -10.77 -2.98 24.36
N GLY A 158 -10.27 -1.85 24.90
CA GLY A 158 -8.95 -1.77 25.50
C GLY A 158 -7.91 -1.10 24.61
N ASP A 159 -8.24 -0.90 23.33
CA ASP A 159 -7.35 -0.29 22.35
C ASP A 159 -7.74 1.16 22.06
N GLN A 160 -6.86 1.83 21.31
CA GLN A 160 -7.08 3.13 20.70
C GLN A 160 -6.55 3.09 19.27
N TYR A 161 -7.07 3.97 18.42
CA TYR A 161 -6.45 4.15 17.11
C TYR A 161 -5.11 4.87 17.26
N TYR A 162 -4.21 4.54 16.36
CA TYR A 162 -3.00 5.27 16.04
C TYR A 162 -2.95 5.43 14.52
N ALA A 163 -2.50 6.55 13.99
CA ALA A 163 -2.38 6.73 12.55
C ALA A 163 -1.02 7.30 12.15
N ALA A 164 -0.55 6.87 10.99
CA ALA A 164 0.66 7.36 10.36
C ALA A 164 0.34 7.85 8.94
N GLN A 165 0.79 9.07 8.60
CA GLN A 165 0.65 9.63 7.27
C GLN A 165 1.90 9.34 6.45
N PHE A 166 1.72 8.74 5.28
CA PHE A 166 2.80 8.42 4.36
C PHE A 166 2.67 9.19 3.07
N GLU A 167 3.80 9.65 2.56
CA GLU A 167 3.98 9.97 1.15
C GLU A 167 4.81 8.84 0.54
N ILE A 168 4.28 8.20 -0.50
CA ILE A 168 4.95 7.12 -1.23
C ILE A 168 5.11 7.60 -2.66
N LYS A 169 6.35 7.66 -3.14
CA LYS A 169 6.68 8.05 -4.51
C LYS A 169 7.34 6.90 -5.24
N ASP A 170 6.87 6.60 -6.43
CA ASP A 170 7.60 5.73 -7.35
C ASP A 170 8.79 6.48 -7.95
N VAL A 171 10.00 6.04 -7.61
CA VAL A 171 11.27 6.57 -8.13
C VAL A 171 11.96 5.56 -9.05
N GLY A 172 11.28 4.46 -9.37
CA GLY A 172 11.68 3.48 -10.36
C GLY A 172 11.34 3.90 -11.78
N GLY A 173 11.48 2.95 -12.69
CA GLY A 173 11.15 3.11 -14.11
C GLY A 173 9.91 2.32 -14.56
N LYS A 174 9.22 1.65 -13.64
CA LYS A 174 8.04 0.81 -13.89
C LYS A 174 6.94 1.22 -12.93
N ALA A 175 5.69 1.15 -13.40
CA ALA A 175 4.55 1.44 -12.55
C ALA A 175 4.49 0.46 -11.36
N TRP A 176 4.26 1.01 -10.18
CA TRP A 176 4.10 0.25 -8.95
C TRP A 176 2.62 0.10 -8.59
N SER A 177 2.24 -1.09 -8.09
CA SER A 177 0.89 -1.39 -7.62
C SER A 177 0.94 -2.29 -6.39
N ASP A 178 0.38 -1.81 -5.28
CA ASP A 178 0.24 -2.57 -4.03
C ASP A 178 -0.89 -1.98 -3.17
N SER A 179 -1.15 -2.62 -2.04
CA SER A 179 -1.99 -2.10 -0.95
C SER A 179 -1.10 -1.52 0.15
N PRO A 180 -0.91 -0.18 0.23
CA PRO A 180 0.02 0.42 1.18
C PRO A 180 -0.24 0.06 2.65
N SER A 181 -1.50 -0.21 3.03
CA SER A 181 -1.87 -0.64 4.37
C SER A 181 -1.20 -1.97 4.77
N ASN A 182 -1.10 -2.93 3.85
CA ASN A 182 -0.42 -4.21 4.07
C ASN A 182 1.10 -4.06 4.21
N CYS A 183 1.66 -2.99 3.68
CA CYS A 183 3.10 -2.73 3.69
C CYS A 183 3.57 -2.14 5.02
N VAL A 184 2.67 -1.72 5.92
CA VAL A 184 3.03 -0.95 7.11
C VAL A 184 2.70 -1.68 8.39
N VAL A 185 3.66 -1.67 9.31
CA VAL A 185 3.45 -2.05 10.70
C VAL A 185 3.97 -0.98 11.65
N VAL A 186 3.40 -0.94 12.85
CA VAL A 186 3.93 -0.14 13.95
C VAL A 186 4.40 -1.02 15.09
N LYS A 187 5.38 -0.55 15.86
CA LYS A 187 5.86 -1.24 17.05
C LYS A 187 5.84 -0.36 18.28
N ASP A 188 5.41 -0.91 19.40
CA ASP A 188 5.44 -0.22 20.69
C ASP A 188 6.84 -0.25 21.34
N ALA A 189 6.98 0.34 22.52
CA ALA A 189 8.22 0.32 23.31
C ALA A 189 8.59 -1.09 23.83
N LYS A 190 7.66 -2.04 23.84
CA LYS A 190 7.86 -3.43 24.27
C LYS A 190 8.30 -4.31 23.10
N GLY A 191 8.32 -3.78 21.88
CA GLY A 191 8.63 -4.53 20.66
C GLY A 191 7.46 -5.32 20.10
N GLN A 192 6.23 -5.13 20.62
CA GLN A 192 5.02 -5.69 20.04
C GLN A 192 4.76 -5.04 18.68
N THR A 193 4.28 -5.81 17.71
CA THR A 193 4.03 -5.34 16.35
C THR A 193 2.54 -5.36 16.07
N PHE A 194 2.02 -4.28 15.49
CA PHE A 194 0.62 -4.10 15.17
C PHE A 194 0.47 -3.85 13.67
N GLN A 195 -0.44 -4.60 13.05
CA GLN A 195 -0.82 -4.45 11.65
C GLN A 195 -1.82 -3.31 11.48
N SER A 196 -1.96 -2.79 10.26
CA SER A 196 -2.99 -1.79 9.98
C SER A 196 -4.39 -2.36 10.19
N THR A 197 -5.33 -1.52 10.61
CA THR A 197 -6.77 -1.80 10.61
C THR A 197 -7.46 -0.96 9.52
N ILE A 198 -8.61 -1.43 9.05
CA ILE A 198 -9.40 -0.72 8.04
C ILE A 198 -10.42 0.16 8.74
N VAL A 199 -10.35 1.46 8.46
CA VAL A 199 -11.30 2.46 8.93
C VAL A 199 -11.70 3.35 7.76
N SER A 200 -12.98 3.65 7.61
CA SER A 200 -13.48 4.43 6.46
C SER A 200 -12.95 5.87 6.42
N ALA A 201 -12.86 6.53 7.58
CA ALA A 201 -12.32 7.88 7.72
C ALA A 201 -11.96 8.20 9.17
N ILE A 202 -10.93 9.01 9.35
CA ILE A 202 -10.48 9.51 10.65
C ILE A 202 -10.42 11.05 10.69
N SER A 203 -10.34 11.59 11.89
CA SER A 203 -10.22 13.04 12.14
C SER A 203 -8.97 13.69 11.55
N SER A 204 -7.92 12.91 11.26
CA SER A 204 -6.61 13.41 10.84
C SER A 204 -6.53 13.76 9.35
N GLY A 205 -7.49 13.32 8.54
CA GLY A 205 -7.58 13.66 7.11
C GLY A 205 -7.80 12.44 6.20
N PRO A 206 -7.55 12.59 4.89
CA PRO A 206 -7.80 11.56 3.91
C PRO A 206 -7.01 10.27 4.15
N MET A 207 -7.70 9.14 4.06
CA MET A 207 -7.10 7.82 4.13
C MET A 207 -6.19 7.57 2.93
N MET A 208 -5.18 6.72 3.12
CA MET A 208 -4.42 6.15 2.03
C MET A 208 -5.35 5.32 1.13
N ALA A 209 -5.09 5.31 -0.18
CA ALA A 209 -5.86 4.48 -1.11
C ALA A 209 -5.70 2.99 -0.79
N ASP A 210 -6.79 2.23 -0.87
CA ASP A 210 -6.79 0.77 -0.63
C ASP A 210 -5.80 0.03 -1.55
N THR A 211 -5.72 0.48 -2.80
CA THR A 211 -4.69 0.10 -3.77
C THR A 211 -4.11 1.39 -4.35
N ALA A 212 -2.80 1.54 -4.22
CA ALA A 212 -2.07 2.61 -4.88
C ALA A 212 -1.56 2.08 -6.23
N ASN A 213 -1.91 2.77 -7.31
CA ASN A 213 -1.40 2.50 -8.65
C ASN A 213 -0.61 3.73 -9.10
N LEU A 214 0.72 3.65 -9.00
CA LEU A 214 1.60 4.77 -9.31
C LEU A 214 2.28 4.51 -10.66
N ALA A 215 2.21 5.47 -11.58
CA ALA A 215 3.14 5.47 -12.69
C ALA A 215 4.52 5.95 -12.21
N ALA A 216 5.55 5.69 -13.02
CA ALA A 216 6.91 6.14 -12.70
C ALA A 216 6.95 7.65 -12.46
N GLY A 217 7.42 8.06 -11.28
CA GLY A 217 7.50 9.46 -10.85
C GLY A 217 6.28 9.98 -10.09
N ASP A 218 5.16 9.26 -10.08
CA ASP A 218 3.96 9.64 -9.35
C ASP A 218 4.10 9.38 -7.84
N SER A 219 3.28 10.10 -7.05
CA SER A 219 3.20 9.96 -5.61
C SER A 219 1.76 9.78 -5.13
N THR A 220 1.60 9.07 -4.00
CA THR A 220 0.37 9.05 -3.20
C THR A 220 0.64 9.56 -1.79
N LEU A 221 -0.37 10.17 -1.16
CA LEU A 221 -0.33 10.71 0.20
C LEU A 221 -1.60 10.31 0.94
N GLY A 222 -1.46 9.74 2.15
CA GLY A 222 -2.63 9.40 2.95
C GLY A 222 -2.30 8.84 4.32
N TRP A 223 -3.32 8.71 5.15
CA TRP A 223 -3.24 8.12 6.49
C TRP A 223 -3.52 6.60 6.47
N ILE A 224 -2.73 5.85 7.23
CA ILE A 224 -2.94 4.43 7.53
C ILE A 224 -3.16 4.31 9.04
N VAL A 225 -4.14 3.52 9.45
CA VAL A 225 -4.60 3.41 10.84
C VAL A 225 -4.23 2.04 11.42
N PHE A 226 -3.96 2.02 12.73
CA PHE A 226 -3.61 0.86 13.53
C PHE A 226 -4.44 0.89 14.79
N GLU A 227 -4.68 -0.28 15.37
CA GLU A 227 -5.18 -0.41 16.73
C GLU A 227 -4.02 -0.81 17.64
N VAL A 228 -3.82 -0.04 18.69
CA VAL A 228 -2.77 -0.26 19.68
C VAL A 228 -3.38 -0.18 21.08
N PRO A 229 -2.81 -0.87 22.08
CA PRO A 229 -3.33 -0.80 23.44
C PRO A 229 -3.42 0.64 23.93
N LYS A 230 -4.51 0.95 24.61
CA LYS A 230 -4.73 2.31 25.11
C LYS A 230 -3.61 2.74 26.07
N GLY A 231 -2.98 3.86 25.75
CA GLY A 231 -1.86 4.41 26.52
C GLY A 231 -0.48 3.86 26.13
N ASP A 232 -0.40 2.88 25.23
CA ASP A 232 0.88 2.43 24.69
C ASP A 232 1.51 3.51 23.79
N LYS A 233 2.85 3.51 23.78
CA LYS A 233 3.65 4.39 22.94
C LYS A 233 4.21 3.60 21.76
N VAL A 234 3.75 3.96 20.57
CA VAL A 234 4.41 3.55 19.32
C VAL A 234 5.78 4.23 19.25
N THR A 235 6.82 3.43 19.04
CA THR A 235 8.22 3.91 18.96
C THR A 235 8.84 3.68 17.60
N THR A 236 8.24 2.81 16.79
CA THR A 236 8.77 2.46 15.47
C THR A 236 7.64 2.34 14.47
N VAL A 237 7.88 2.85 13.27
CA VAL A 237 7.03 2.64 12.10
C VAL A 237 7.90 1.98 11.03
N GLN A 238 7.37 0.96 10.36
CA GLN A 238 8.05 0.25 9.28
C GLN A 238 7.19 0.21 8.03
N PHE A 239 7.83 0.35 6.87
CA PHE A 239 7.24 0.10 5.57
C PHE A 239 8.09 -0.95 4.84
N THR A 240 7.46 -2.01 4.37
CA THR A 240 8.08 -3.10 3.63
C THR A 240 7.26 -3.33 2.36
N PRO A 241 7.85 -3.20 1.15
CA PRO A 241 7.15 -3.47 -0.12
C PRO A 241 6.56 -4.89 -0.21
N LEU A 242 5.84 -5.14 -1.30
CA LEU A 242 5.25 -6.45 -1.61
C LEU A 242 4.28 -6.91 -0.51
N SER A 243 3.37 -6.03 -0.09
CA SER A 243 2.43 -6.28 1.00
C SER A 243 3.12 -6.79 2.28
N GLY A 244 4.31 -6.25 2.58
CA GLY A 244 5.08 -6.63 3.76
C GLY A 244 5.90 -7.92 3.65
N MET A 245 6.04 -8.49 2.45
CA MET A 245 6.77 -9.76 2.22
C MET A 245 8.19 -9.59 1.70
N ASP A 246 8.64 -8.35 1.45
CA ASP A 246 10.00 -8.08 1.02
C ASP A 246 11.03 -8.10 2.17
N ASP A 247 12.31 -8.14 1.83
CA ASP A 247 13.42 -8.05 2.78
C ASP A 247 13.87 -6.59 3.00
N ASP A 248 13.67 -5.70 2.02
CA ASP A 248 14.04 -4.29 2.15
C ASP A 248 12.95 -3.51 2.89
N THR A 249 13.32 -2.93 4.04
CA THR A 249 12.36 -2.30 4.96
C THR A 249 12.82 -0.91 5.35
N ALA A 250 11.99 0.08 5.04
CA ALA A 250 12.12 1.41 5.60
C ALA A 250 11.66 1.41 7.05
N GLN A 251 12.43 2.06 7.94
CA GLN A 251 12.12 2.12 9.35
C GLN A 251 12.39 3.51 9.93
N TRP A 252 11.40 4.06 10.62
CA TRP A 252 11.50 5.31 11.37
C TRP A 252 11.39 5.05 12.87
N LYS A 253 12.24 5.71 13.64
CA LYS A 253 12.16 5.77 15.10
C LYS A 253 11.46 7.05 15.53
N LEU A 254 10.46 6.89 16.39
CA LEU A 254 9.72 7.99 17.00
C LEU A 254 10.36 8.28 18.37
N SER A 255 10.65 9.56 18.62
CA SER A 255 11.25 10.07 19.85
C SER A 255 10.20 10.34 20.94
#